data_AF-A0A413DLD8-F1
#
_entry.id   AF-A0A413DLD8-F1
#
_cell.length_a   1.000
_cell.length_b   1.000
_cell.length_c   1.000
_cell.angle_alpha   90.00
_cell.angle_beta   90.00
_cell.angle_gamma   90.00
#
_symmetry.space_group_name_H-M   'P 1'
#
loop_
_entity.id
_entity.type
_entity.pdbx_description
1 polymer ?
#
loop_
_entity_poly.entity_id
_entity_poly.type
_entity_poly.pdbx_seq_one_letter_code
_entity_poly.pdbx_strand_id
1 'polypeptide(L)'
;MAKKYDRNKYQNLKNQKASNEHQQEVCQLEINEIDAKIDRLRDAYNTLDDAKEAIDDINKNQKNMISSDLYQSLWTGSRAQYFYDLCESGDLYTSYDGYVSNIDDAEDAINWEINALNERKNEKYGILSGLVNAWDDLCTRIRNFFN
;
A
#
# COMPACT_ATOMS: atom_id res chain seq x y z
N MET A 1 55.74 24.10 -15.42
CA MET A 1 55.96 23.01 -14.43
C MET A 1 54.73 22.11 -14.46
N ALA A 2 54.84 20.86 -14.90
CA ALA A 2 53.72 19.93 -14.89
C ALA A 2 53.39 19.57 -13.42
N LYS A 3 52.18 19.89 -12.96
CA LYS A 3 51.67 19.42 -11.66
C LYS A 3 51.78 17.89 -11.66
N LYS A 4 52.62 17.32 -10.80
CA LYS A 4 52.71 15.87 -10.64
C LYS A 4 51.49 15.43 -9.84
N TYR A 5 50.41 15.13 -10.54
CA TYR A 5 49.14 14.72 -9.95
C TYR A 5 49.32 13.45 -9.09
N ASP A 6 48.79 13.48 -7.87
CA ASP A 6 48.77 12.29 -6.99
C ASP A 6 47.77 11.27 -7.54
N ARG A 7 48.29 10.34 -8.34
CA ARG A 7 47.51 9.28 -8.99
C ARG A 7 46.70 8.45 -7.99
N ASN A 8 47.23 8.23 -6.79
CA ASN A 8 46.55 7.42 -5.77
C ASN A 8 45.32 8.16 -5.23
N LYS A 9 45.46 9.47 -4.96
CA LYS A 9 44.35 10.31 -4.53
C LYS A 9 43.24 10.37 -5.57
N TYR A 10 43.59 10.52 -6.85
CA TYR A 10 42.60 10.49 -7.94
C TYR A 10 41.86 9.15 -8.03
N GLN A 11 42.58 8.02 -7.97
CA GLN A 11 41.94 6.70 -8.03
C GLN A 11 41.03 6.44 -6.84
N ASN A 12 41.41 6.91 -5.64
CA ASN A 12 40.55 6.80 -4.47
C ASN A 12 39.22 7.57 -4.66
N LEU A 13 39.27 8.81 -5.14
CA LEU A 13 38.07 9.60 -5.44
C LEU A 13 37.18 8.91 -6.49
N LYS A 14 37.77 8.32 -7.52
CA LYS A 14 37.04 7.58 -8.56
C LYS A 14 36.35 6.34 -7.97
N ASN A 15 37.03 5.59 -7.10
CA ASN A 15 36.46 4.42 -6.45
C ASN A 15 35.32 4.81 -5.49
N GLN A 16 35.47 5.91 -4.74
CA GLN A 16 34.41 6.43 -3.87
C GLN A 16 33.17 6.81 -4.68
N LYS A 17 33.35 7.48 -5.83
CA LYS A 17 32.24 7.81 -6.73
C LYS A 17 31.51 6.57 -7.24
N ALA A 18 32.24 5.57 -7.71
CA ALA A 18 31.64 4.32 -8.20
C ALA A 18 30.90 3.57 -7.09
N SER A 19 31.46 3.53 -5.87
CA SER A 19 30.79 2.92 -4.71
C SER A 19 29.51 3.66 -4.33
N ASN A 20 29.51 4.99 -4.41
CA ASN A 20 28.34 5.80 -4.13
C ASN A 20 27.25 5.59 -5.19
N GLU A 21 27.60 5.55 -6.48
CA GLU A 21 26.67 5.25 -7.57
C GLU A 21 25.98 3.90 -7.37
N HIS A 22 26.75 2.87 -7.00
CA HIS A 22 26.19 1.56 -6.67
C HIS A 22 25.22 1.60 -5.48
N GLN A 23 25.54 2.37 -4.43
CA GLN A 23 24.63 2.55 -3.29
C GLN A 23 23.34 3.28 -3.68
N GLN A 24 23.42 4.25 -4.60
CA GLN A 24 22.23 4.92 -5.14
C GLN A 24 21.33 3.93 -5.89
N GLU A 25 21.92 3.07 -6.74
CA GLU A 25 21.18 2.04 -7.48
C GLU A 25 20.46 1.08 -6.53
N VAL A 26 21.15 0.58 -5.51
CA VAL A 26 20.55 -0.32 -4.50
C VAL A 26 19.41 0.37 -3.76
N CYS A 27 19.61 1.61 -3.31
CA CYS A 27 18.56 2.37 -2.61
C CYS A 27 17.34 2.60 -3.51
N GLN A 28 17.55 2.91 -4.79
CA GLN A 28 16.47 3.09 -5.75
C GLN A 28 15.69 1.80 -6.01
N LEU A 29 16.37 0.65 -6.05
CA LEU A 29 15.70 -0.66 -6.18
C LEU A 29 14.80 -0.94 -4.97
N GLU A 30 15.29 -0.69 -3.75
CA GLU A 30 14.47 -0.87 -2.53
C GLU A 30 13.23 0.05 -2.54
N ILE A 31 13.36 1.29 -3.01
CA ILE A 31 12.22 2.21 -3.17
C ILE A 31 11.21 1.62 -4.18
N ASN A 32 11.68 1.12 -5.31
CA ASN A 32 10.80 0.53 -6.34
C ASN A 32 10.08 -0.72 -5.82
N GLU A 33 10.74 -1.55 -5.00
CA GLU A 33 10.14 -2.71 -4.36
C GLU A 33 9.03 -2.32 -3.37
N ILE A 34 9.26 -1.25 -2.60
CA ILE A 34 8.24 -0.70 -1.69
C ILE A 34 7.04 -0.20 -2.50
N ASP A 35 7.26 0.53 -3.59
CA ASP A 35 6.19 1.01 -4.47
C ASP A 35 5.35 -0.14 -5.04
N ALA A 36 6.01 -1.17 -5.57
CA ALA A 36 5.33 -2.35 -6.08
C ALA A 36 4.55 -3.11 -4.99
N LYS A 37 4.95 -3.02 -3.71
CA LYS A 37 4.18 -3.60 -2.60
C LYS A 37 2.98 -2.73 -2.26
N ILE A 38 3.12 -1.40 -2.23
CA ILE A 38 2.02 -0.46 -1.99
C ILE A 38 0.94 -0.61 -3.07
N ASP A 39 1.32 -0.72 -4.34
CA ASP A 39 0.37 -0.87 -5.45
C ASP A 39 -0.46 -2.17 -5.30
N ARG A 40 0.20 -3.30 -5.00
CA ARG A 40 -0.50 -4.57 -4.73
C ARG A 40 -1.45 -4.49 -3.53
N LEU A 41 -1.07 -3.76 -2.49
CA LEU A 41 -1.93 -3.56 -1.32
C LEU A 41 -3.15 -2.69 -1.66
N ARG A 42 -2.99 -1.66 -2.49
CA ARG A 42 -4.10 -0.84 -2.99
C ARG A 42 -5.05 -1.64 -3.87
N ASP A 43 -4.53 -2.51 -4.73
CA ASP A 43 -5.37 -3.41 -5.55
C ASP A 43 -6.18 -4.38 -4.67
N ALA A 44 -5.54 -4.93 -3.63
CA ALA A 44 -6.22 -5.79 -2.66
C ALA A 44 -7.31 -5.03 -1.88
N TYR A 45 -7.02 -3.80 -1.45
CA TYR A 45 -7.99 -2.91 -0.80
C TYR A 45 -9.22 -2.70 -1.68
N ASN A 46 -9.02 -2.29 -2.95
CA ASN A 46 -10.13 -2.02 -3.86
C ASN A 46 -10.96 -3.28 -4.11
N THR A 47 -10.33 -4.46 -4.16
CA THR A 47 -11.04 -5.73 -4.30
C THR A 47 -11.93 -6.03 -3.09
N LEU A 48 -11.47 -5.68 -1.88
CA LEU A 48 -12.26 -5.83 -0.65
C LEU A 48 -13.41 -4.83 -0.59
N ASP A 49 -13.16 -3.58 -0.98
CA ASP A 49 -14.16 -2.51 -1.06
C ASP A 49 -15.29 -2.88 -2.04
N ASP A 50 -14.95 -3.36 -3.24
CA ASP A 50 -15.91 -3.87 -4.22
C ASP A 50 -16.73 -5.05 -3.67
N ALA A 51 -16.08 -5.97 -2.95
CA ALA A 51 -16.76 -7.12 -2.35
C ALA A 51 -17.72 -6.70 -1.24
N LYS A 52 -17.34 -5.71 -0.44
CA LYS A 52 -18.17 -5.14 0.62
C LYS A 52 -19.39 -4.41 0.04
N GLU A 53 -19.19 -3.59 -1.00
CA GLU A 53 -20.30 -2.92 -1.70
C GLU A 53 -21.29 -3.94 -2.27
N ALA A 54 -20.80 -5.01 -2.90
CA ALA A 54 -21.66 -6.08 -3.41
C ALA A 54 -22.44 -6.80 -2.29
N ILE A 55 -21.82 -7.02 -1.13
CA ILE A 55 -22.46 -7.61 0.06
C ILE A 55 -23.55 -6.67 0.60
N ASP A 56 -23.26 -5.37 0.69
CA ASP A 56 -24.20 -4.34 1.15
C ASP A 56 -25.41 -4.22 0.23
N ASP A 57 -25.20 -4.27 -1.09
CA ASP A 57 -26.28 -4.27 -2.09
C ASP A 57 -27.17 -5.51 -1.97
N ILE A 58 -26.60 -6.69 -1.76
CA ILE A 58 -27.37 -7.92 -1.53
C ILE A 58 -28.25 -7.75 -0.28
N ASN A 59 -27.68 -7.29 0.82
CA ASN A 59 -28.42 -7.09 2.07
C ASN A 59 -29.54 -6.05 1.91
N LYS A 60 -29.27 -4.94 1.25
CA LYS A 60 -30.27 -3.90 0.96
C LYS A 60 -31.42 -4.43 0.10
N ASN A 61 -31.11 -5.19 -0.95
CA ASN A 61 -32.13 -5.81 -1.80
C ASN A 61 -32.97 -6.84 -1.05
N GLN A 62 -32.36 -7.66 -0.20
CA GLN A 62 -33.07 -8.62 0.65
C GLN A 62 -34.03 -7.90 1.61
N LYS A 63 -33.55 -6.89 2.33
CA LYS A 63 -34.37 -6.07 3.24
C LYS A 63 -35.56 -5.43 2.52
N ASN A 64 -35.31 -4.81 1.36
CA ASN A 64 -36.37 -4.18 0.56
C ASN A 64 -37.43 -5.19 0.06
N MET A 65 -37.01 -6.38 -0.35
CA MET A 65 -37.93 -7.42 -0.81
C MET A 65 -38.84 -7.86 0.33
N ILE A 66 -38.22 -8.17 1.47
CA ILE A 66 -38.86 -8.61 2.71
C ILE A 66 -39.85 -7.53 3.18
N SER A 67 -39.43 -6.27 3.23
CA SER A 67 -40.27 -5.14 3.68
C SER A 67 -41.33 -4.66 2.69
N SER A 68 -41.43 -5.25 1.49
CA SER A 68 -42.42 -4.79 0.50
C SER A 68 -43.83 -5.26 0.85
N ASP A 69 -44.81 -4.36 0.74
CA ASP A 69 -46.23 -4.64 1.02
C ASP A 69 -46.77 -5.84 0.20
N LEU A 70 -46.24 -6.02 -1.01
CA LEU A 70 -46.60 -7.14 -1.88
C LEU A 70 -46.09 -8.48 -1.31
N TYR A 71 -44.84 -8.55 -0.84
CA TYR A 71 -44.33 -9.79 -0.25
C TYR A 71 -44.96 -10.07 1.12
N GLN A 72 -45.15 -9.06 1.96
CA GLN A 72 -45.80 -9.24 3.27
C GLN A 72 -47.25 -9.71 3.14
N SER A 73 -47.98 -9.26 2.11
CA SER A 73 -49.36 -9.70 1.86
C SER A 73 -49.44 -11.10 1.24
N LEU A 74 -48.43 -11.54 0.50
CA LEU A 74 -48.39 -12.86 -0.16
C LEU A 74 -47.72 -13.95 0.70
N TRP A 75 -46.80 -13.59 1.58
CA TRP A 75 -45.99 -14.52 2.38
C TRP A 75 -46.25 -14.34 3.87
N THR A 76 -47.16 -15.15 4.42
CA THR A 76 -47.61 -15.06 5.81
C THR A 76 -47.48 -16.39 6.56
N GLY A 77 -47.64 -16.37 7.88
CA GLY A 77 -47.59 -17.54 8.75
C GLY A 77 -46.21 -17.82 9.35
N SER A 78 -46.13 -18.87 10.19
CA SER A 78 -44.95 -19.18 11.00
C SER A 78 -43.67 -19.40 10.18
N ARG A 79 -43.79 -19.97 8.98
CA ARG A 79 -42.66 -20.16 8.07
C ARG A 79 -42.15 -18.83 7.50
N ALA A 80 -43.03 -17.86 7.23
CA ALA A 80 -42.63 -16.53 6.79
C ALA A 80 -41.89 -15.79 7.91
N GLN A 81 -42.44 -15.83 9.13
CA GLN A 81 -41.82 -15.23 10.31
C GLN A 81 -40.41 -15.78 10.58
N TYR A 82 -40.22 -17.10 10.46
CA TYR A 82 -38.91 -17.73 10.63
C TYR A 82 -37.83 -17.13 9.69
N PHE A 83 -38.14 -16.94 8.41
CA PHE A 83 -37.18 -16.35 7.46
C PHE A 83 -36.97 -14.85 7.71
N TYR A 84 -38.01 -14.15 8.13
CA TYR A 84 -37.93 -12.76 8.55
C TYR A 84 -36.94 -12.57 9.70
N ASP A 85 -37.13 -13.36 10.77
CA ASP A 85 -36.28 -13.32 11.95
C ASP A 85 -34.83 -13.71 11.58
N LEU A 86 -34.66 -14.74 10.74
CA LEU A 86 -33.35 -15.16 10.22
C LEU A 86 -32.60 -14.02 9.52
N CYS A 87 -33.28 -13.21 8.70
CA CYS A 87 -32.70 -12.13 7.92
C CYS A 87 -32.49 -10.82 8.69
N GLU A 88 -33.38 -10.47 9.63
CA GLU A 88 -33.32 -9.18 10.34
C GLU A 88 -32.51 -9.24 11.64
N SER A 89 -32.48 -10.40 12.31
CA SER A 89 -31.88 -10.52 13.64
C SER A 89 -31.26 -11.88 13.97
N GLY A 90 -31.34 -12.83 13.04
CA GLY A 90 -30.87 -14.19 13.21
C GLY A 90 -29.49 -14.44 12.60
N ASP A 91 -29.23 -15.71 12.31
CA ASP A 91 -27.93 -16.19 11.85
C ASP A 91 -27.49 -15.56 10.52
N LEU A 92 -28.42 -15.23 9.62
CA LEU A 92 -28.07 -14.62 8.34
C LEU A 92 -27.61 -13.16 8.53
N TYR A 93 -28.33 -12.39 9.35
CA TYR A 93 -27.93 -11.03 9.72
C TYR A 93 -26.56 -11.02 10.38
N THR A 94 -26.38 -11.89 11.39
CA THR A 94 -25.13 -11.99 12.16
C THR A 94 -23.96 -12.41 11.26
N SER A 95 -24.19 -13.32 10.31
CA SER A 95 -23.17 -13.72 9.34
C SER A 95 -22.78 -12.56 8.42
N TYR A 96 -23.77 -11.84 7.89
CA TYR A 96 -23.52 -10.65 7.06
C TYR A 96 -22.70 -9.59 7.82
N ASP A 97 -23.14 -9.24 9.02
CA ASP A 97 -22.48 -8.22 9.86
C ASP A 97 -21.04 -8.63 10.18
N GLY A 98 -20.84 -9.92 10.48
CA GLY A 98 -19.51 -10.50 10.66
C GLY A 98 -18.63 -10.43 9.40
N TYR A 99 -19.17 -10.69 8.21
CA TYR A 99 -18.41 -10.55 6.96
C TYR A 99 -17.98 -9.11 6.71
N VAL A 100 -18.90 -8.15 6.88
CA VAL A 100 -18.60 -6.72 6.71
C VAL A 100 -17.52 -6.28 7.71
N SER A 101 -17.68 -6.62 8.99
CA SER A 101 -16.70 -6.29 10.04
C SER A 101 -15.31 -6.90 9.75
N ASN A 102 -15.25 -8.14 9.25
CA ASN A 102 -13.98 -8.77 8.89
C ASN A 102 -13.31 -8.09 7.69
N ILE A 103 -14.10 -7.56 6.74
CA ILE A 103 -13.57 -6.78 5.62
C ILE A 103 -13.03 -5.44 6.13
N ASP A 104 -13.77 -4.75 7.00
CA ASP A 104 -13.32 -3.52 7.65
C ASP A 104 -11.97 -3.71 8.37
N ASP A 105 -11.85 -4.77 9.18
CA ASP A 105 -10.59 -5.08 9.87
C ASP A 105 -9.43 -5.33 8.89
N ALA A 106 -9.70 -5.95 7.75
CA ALA A 106 -8.70 -6.20 6.71
C ALA A 106 -8.30 -4.92 5.97
N GLU A 107 -9.26 -4.06 5.64
CA GLU A 107 -9.04 -2.73 5.04
C GLU A 107 -8.18 -1.84 5.94
N ASP A 108 -8.49 -1.82 7.25
CA ASP A 108 -7.71 -1.10 8.25
C ASP A 108 -6.27 -1.63 8.36
N ALA A 109 -6.10 -2.95 8.38
CA ALA A 109 -4.78 -3.58 8.42
C ALA A 109 -3.95 -3.23 7.17
N ILE A 110 -4.57 -3.22 5.98
CA ILE A 110 -3.93 -2.80 4.73
C ILE A 110 -3.50 -1.33 4.82
N ASN A 111 -4.40 -0.45 5.28
CA ASN A 111 -4.10 0.98 5.42
C ASN A 111 -2.93 1.24 6.37
N TRP A 112 -2.86 0.52 7.48
CA TRP A 112 -1.73 0.61 8.42
C TRP A 112 -0.41 0.17 7.78
N GLU A 113 -0.41 -0.94 7.04
CA GLU A 113 0.79 -1.42 6.35
C GLU A 113 1.22 -0.45 5.24
N ILE A 114 0.30 0.13 4.47
CA ILE A 114 0.60 1.15 3.46
C ILE A 114 1.27 2.37 4.12
N ASN A 115 0.76 2.83 5.26
CA ASN A 115 1.36 3.96 5.99
C ASN A 115 2.79 3.63 6.45
N ALA A 116 3.01 2.45 7.05
CA ALA A 116 4.34 2.02 7.47
C ALA A 116 5.32 1.90 6.29
N LEU A 117 4.85 1.42 5.13
CA LEU A 117 5.66 1.35 3.91
C LEU A 117 6.01 2.74 3.37
N ASN A 118 5.07 3.69 3.40
CA ASN A 118 5.34 5.08 3.00
C ASN A 118 6.38 5.75 3.90
N GLU A 119 6.35 5.51 5.21
CA GLU A 119 7.39 5.99 6.14
C GLU A 119 8.77 5.42 5.78
N ARG A 120 8.87 4.10 5.58
CA ARG A 120 10.11 3.45 5.15
C ARG A 120 10.60 3.98 3.79
N LYS A 121 9.68 4.24 2.86
CA LYS A 121 10.01 4.86 1.56
C LYS A 121 10.62 6.25 1.74
N ASN A 122 10.05 7.06 2.62
CA ASN A 122 10.56 8.41 2.91
C ASN A 122 11.97 8.36 3.53
N GLU A 123 12.23 7.42 4.44
CA GLU A 123 13.58 7.20 4.98
C GLU A 123 14.59 6.88 3.86
N LYS A 124 14.21 6.00 2.93
CA LYS A 124 15.04 5.64 1.77
C LYS A 124 15.28 6.82 0.85
N TYR A 125 14.29 7.67 0.58
CA TYR A 125 14.50 8.92 -0.15
C TYR A 125 15.48 9.86 0.55
N GLY A 126 15.43 9.94 1.89
CA GLY A 126 16.41 10.69 2.68
C GLY A 126 17.83 10.18 2.48
N ILE A 127 18.02 8.86 2.53
CA ILE A 127 19.31 8.21 2.27
C ILE A 127 19.79 8.50 0.84
N LEU A 128 18.91 8.32 -0.15
CA LEU A 128 19.23 8.55 -1.56
C LEU A 128 19.64 10.01 -1.80
N SER A 129 18.93 10.97 -1.20
CA SER A 129 19.29 12.39 -1.28
C SER A 129 20.68 12.66 -0.68
N GLY A 130 21.01 12.05 0.47
CA GLY A 130 22.34 12.12 1.06
C GLY A 130 23.44 11.56 0.14
N LEU A 131 23.16 10.43 -0.53
CA LEU A 131 24.08 9.81 -1.47
C LEU A 131 24.32 10.70 -2.71
N VAL A 132 23.27 11.31 -3.27
CA VAL A 132 23.35 12.24 -4.40
C VAL A 132 24.19 13.47 -4.03
N ASN A 133 23.99 14.04 -2.85
CA ASN A 133 24.80 15.17 -2.38
C ASN A 133 26.29 14.79 -2.24
N ALA A 134 26.58 13.61 -1.69
CA ALA A 134 27.95 13.11 -1.58
C ALA A 134 28.58 12.85 -2.97
N TRP A 135 27.80 12.40 -3.94
CA TRP A 135 28.24 12.24 -5.32
C TRP A 135 28.62 13.58 -5.96
N ASP A 136 27.83 14.63 -5.73
CA ASP A 136 28.12 15.98 -6.22
C ASP A 136 29.42 16.56 -5.63
N ASP A 137 29.66 16.34 -4.33
CA ASP A 137 30.94 16.70 -3.69
C ASP A 137 32.11 15.94 -4.33
N LEU A 138 31.98 14.63 -4.53
CA LEU A 138 33.00 13.81 -5.17
C LEU A 138 33.29 14.29 -6.59
N CYS A 139 32.27 14.59 -7.38
CA CYS A 139 32.38 15.17 -8.72
C CYS A 139 33.12 16.52 -8.71
N THR A 140 32.82 17.37 -7.72
CA THR A 140 33.48 18.68 -7.54
C THR A 140 34.95 18.51 -7.16
N ARG A 141 35.26 17.62 -6.22
CA ARG A 141 36.64 17.32 -5.80
C ARG A 141 37.46 16.70 -6.92
N ILE A 142 36.87 15.83 -7.73
CA ILE A 142 37.50 15.29 -8.93
C ILE A 142 37.80 16.40 -9.95
N ARG A 143 36.84 17.29 -10.23
CA ARG A 143 37.06 18.45 -11.13
C ARG A 143 38.20 19.34 -10.62
N ASN A 144 38.17 19.71 -9.34
CA ASN A 144 39.20 20.53 -8.71
C ASN A 144 40.57 19.86 -8.68
N PHE A 145 40.63 18.52 -8.78
CA PHE A 145 41.89 17.80 -8.86
C PHE A 145 42.68 18.12 -10.14
N PHE A 146 42.01 18.54 -11.21
CA PHE A 146 42.61 18.84 -12.52
C PHE A 146 42.85 20.34 -12.78
N ASN A 147 42.36 21.21 -11.91
CA ASN A 147 42.56 22.67 -11.97
C ASN A 147 43.80 23.09 -11.17
#